data_AF-A0A1R3L794-F1
#
_entry.id   AF-A0A1R3L794-F1
#
_cell.length_a   1.000
_cell.length_b   1.000
_cell.length_c   1.000
_cell.angle_alpha   90.00
_cell.angle_beta   90.00
_cell.angle_gamma   90.00
#
_symmetry.space_group_name_H-M   'P 1'
#
loop_
_entity.id
_entity.type
_entity.pdbx_description
1 polymer ?
#
loop_
_entity_poly.entity_id
_entity_poly.type
_entity_poly.pdbx_seq_one_letter_code
_entity_poly.pdbx_strand_id
1 'polypeptide(L)'
;MLKEGIADRVRVLDISEKKARIWNLQKQRRQAKARLNAGEITQEEFSLEDATLASEVQAEKEAVEVLKQEASAAAAVSDAELHKRIREEVLAKHEKSISNTEAHLMSFSLL
;
A
#
# COMPACT_ATOMS: atom_id res chain seq x y z
N MET A 1 10.43 11.75 -2.56
CA MET A 1 11.33 10.70 -2.04
C MET A 1 11.24 10.51 -0.52
N LEU A 2 11.71 11.42 0.35
CA LEU A 2 11.66 11.18 1.82
C LEU A 2 10.23 11.03 2.39
N LYS A 3 9.26 11.80 1.87
CA LYS A 3 7.85 11.73 2.31
C LYS A 3 7.12 10.47 1.83
N GLU A 4 7.41 9.99 0.62
CA GLU A 4 6.81 8.75 0.07
C GLU A 4 7.28 7.52 0.85
N GLY A 5 8.58 7.43 1.16
CA GLY A 5 9.12 6.33 1.96
C GLY A 5 8.57 6.27 3.40
N ILE A 6 8.11 7.39 3.96
CA ILE A 6 7.43 7.41 5.27
C ILE A 6 6.00 6.86 5.13
N ALA A 7 5.26 7.29 4.11
CA ALA A 7 3.89 6.81 3.86
C ALA A 7 3.85 5.30 3.59
N ASP A 8 4.82 4.75 2.85
CA ASP A 8 4.92 3.31 2.61
C ASP A 8 5.20 2.52 3.90
N ARG A 9 6.08 3.04 4.77
CA ARG A 9 6.38 2.40 6.05
C ARG A 9 5.18 2.43 6.99
N VAL A 10 4.43 3.52 7.03
CA VAL A 10 3.17 3.61 7.80
C VAL A 10 2.18 2.56 7.32
N ARG A 11 1.96 2.43 6.01
CA ARG A 11 1.05 1.41 5.46
C ARG A 11 1.46 -0.02 5.78
N VAL A 12 2.76 -0.32 5.75
CA VAL A 12 3.27 -1.66 6.12
C VAL A 12 3.06 -1.95 7.61
N LEU A 13 3.23 -0.94 8.47
CA LEU A 13 2.92 -1.06 9.90
C LEU A 13 1.43 -1.29 10.12
N ASP A 14 0.56 -0.51 9.48
CA ASP A 14 -0.90 -0.65 9.57
C ASP A 14 -1.36 -2.06 9.16
N ILE A 15 -0.85 -2.59 8.03
CA ILE A 15 -1.15 -3.95 7.59
C ILE A 15 -0.69 -5.00 8.61
N SER A 16 0.48 -4.78 9.24
CA SER A 16 1.02 -5.71 10.24
C SER A 16 0.19 -5.70 11.52
N GLU A 17 -0.26 -4.54 11.97
CA GLU A 17 -1.15 -4.39 13.12
C GLU A 17 -2.50 -5.07 12.87
N LYS A 18 -3.10 -4.85 11.69
CA LYS A 18 -4.34 -5.52 11.27
C LYS A 18 -4.20 -7.04 11.26
N LYS A 19 -3.10 -7.57 10.72
CA LYS A 19 -2.80 -9.01 10.75
C LYS A 19 -2.65 -9.55 12.19
N ALA A 20 -1.99 -8.79 13.07
CA ALA A 20 -1.86 -9.16 14.49
C ALA A 20 -3.23 -9.18 15.17
N ARG A 21 -4.12 -8.23 14.86
CA ARG A 21 -5.50 -8.21 15.36
C ARG A 21 -6.28 -9.44 14.91
N ILE A 22 -6.22 -9.79 13.63
CA ILE A 22 -6.85 -11.02 13.09
C ILE A 22 -6.36 -12.26 13.86
N TRP A 23 -5.05 -12.37 14.09
CA TRP A 23 -4.49 -13.48 14.86
C TRP A 23 -5.05 -13.55 16.29
N ASN A 24 -5.15 -12.40 16.97
CA ASN A 24 -5.73 -12.33 18.31
C ASN A 24 -7.21 -12.73 18.34
N LEU A 25 -8.01 -12.29 17.38
CA LEU A 25 -9.42 -12.69 17.25
C LEU A 25 -9.56 -14.20 17.03
N GLN A 26 -8.69 -14.79 16.18
CA GLN A 26 -8.67 -16.24 15.99
C GLN A 26 -8.27 -16.99 17.28
N LYS A 27 -7.36 -16.42 18.08
CA LYS A 27 -6.98 -16.97 19.38
C LYS A 27 -8.16 -16.93 20.36
N GLN A 28 -8.91 -15.82 20.42
CA GLN A 28 -10.13 -15.70 21.23
C GLN A 28 -11.17 -16.75 20.83
N ARG A 29 -11.40 -16.94 19.53
CA ARG A 29 -12.31 -17.97 19.02
C ARG A 29 -11.94 -19.38 19.50
N ARG A 30 -10.63 -19.71 19.51
CA ARG A 30 -10.14 -20.99 20.05
C ARG A 30 -10.38 -21.10 21.55
N GLN A 31 -10.22 -20.02 22.30
CA GLN A 31 -10.49 -19.98 23.73
C GLN A 31 -11.99 -20.15 24.02
N ALA A 32 -12.87 -19.44 23.32
CA ALA A 32 -14.33 -19.62 23.44
C ALA A 32 -14.73 -21.07 23.17
N LYS A 33 -14.15 -21.71 22.15
CA LYS A 33 -14.38 -23.13 21.86
C LYS A 33 -13.91 -24.06 22.99
N ALA A 34 -12.80 -23.74 23.65
CA ALA A 34 -12.34 -24.51 24.81
C ALA A 34 -13.29 -24.36 26.00
N ARG A 35 -13.83 -23.15 26.23
CA ARG A 35 -14.82 -22.88 27.28
C ARG A 35 -16.14 -23.62 27.03
N LEU A 36 -16.59 -23.67 25.77
CA LEU A 36 -17.75 -24.48 25.37
C LEU A 36 -17.51 -25.97 25.68
N ASN A 37 -16.35 -26.51 25.31
CA ASN A 37 -16.01 -27.91 25.57
C ASN A 37 -15.90 -28.22 27.08
N ALA A 38 -15.51 -27.23 27.89
CA ALA A 38 -15.47 -27.35 29.35
C ALA A 38 -16.86 -27.20 30.01
N GLY A 39 -17.91 -26.87 29.23
CA GLY A 39 -19.25 -26.62 29.73
C GLY A 39 -19.39 -25.28 30.47
N GLU A 40 -18.43 -24.36 30.32
CA GLU A 40 -18.45 -23.04 30.96
C GLU A 40 -19.42 -22.05 30.29
N ILE A 41 -19.73 -22.29 29.01
CA ILE A 41 -20.66 -21.49 28.22
C ILE A 41 -21.62 -22.41 27.46
N THR A 42 -22.79 -21.90 27.12
CA THR A 42 -23.76 -22.65 26.31
C THR A 42 -23.42 -22.60 24.83
N GLN A 43 -24.09 -23.46 24.04
CA GLN A 43 -23.96 -23.46 22.59
C GLN A 43 -24.45 -22.14 21.98
N GLU A 44 -25.51 -21.54 22.54
CA GLU A 44 -26.06 -20.26 22.09
C GLU A 44 -25.10 -19.11 22.36
N GLU A 45 -24.51 -19.06 23.56
CA GLU A 45 -23.49 -18.07 23.93
C GLU A 45 -22.27 -18.16 23.01
N PHE A 46 -21.77 -19.39 22.79
CA PHE A 46 -20.67 -19.60 21.85
C PHE A 46 -21.04 -19.15 20.43
N SER A 47 -22.23 -19.47 19.94
CA SER A 47 -22.64 -19.15 18.57
C SER A 47 -22.74 -17.63 18.33
N LEU A 48 -23.22 -16.88 19.33
CA LEU A 48 -23.27 -15.41 19.29
C LEU A 48 -21.87 -14.79 19.30
N GLU A 49 -20.99 -15.26 20.19
CA GLU A 49 -19.60 -14.80 20.26
C GLU A 49 -18.84 -15.14 18.97
N ASP A 50 -19.02 -16.35 18.44
CA ASP A 50 -18.38 -16.83 17.21
C ASP A 50 -18.79 -16.00 15.98
N ALA A 51 -20.08 -15.67 15.86
CA ALA A 51 -20.60 -14.83 14.78
C ALA A 51 -20.01 -13.41 14.82
N THR A 52 -19.86 -12.85 16.02
CA THR A 52 -19.27 -11.52 16.24
C THR A 52 -17.79 -11.53 15.87
N LEU A 53 -17.03 -12.49 16.40
CA LEU A 53 -15.60 -12.66 16.08
C LEU A 53 -15.38 -12.93 14.58
N ALA A 54 -16.24 -13.71 13.94
CA ALA A 54 -16.15 -13.97 12.50
C ALA A 54 -16.36 -12.70 11.67
N SER A 55 -17.33 -11.86 12.07
CA SER A 55 -17.59 -10.57 11.44
C SER A 55 -16.41 -9.61 11.60
N GLU A 56 -15.81 -9.53 12.78
CA GLU A 56 -14.62 -8.70 13.02
C GLU A 56 -13.41 -9.18 12.21
N VAL A 57 -13.17 -10.50 12.15
CA VAL A 57 -12.10 -11.06 11.31
C VAL A 57 -12.30 -10.70 9.84
N GLN A 58 -13.55 -10.75 9.36
CA GLN A 58 -13.86 -10.40 7.98
C GLN A 58 -13.63 -8.92 7.70
N ALA A 59 -14.11 -8.03 8.57
CA ALA A 59 -13.89 -6.59 8.44
C ALA A 59 -12.39 -6.23 8.44
N GLU A 60 -11.60 -6.87 9.30
CA GLU A 60 -10.15 -6.66 9.36
C GLU A 60 -9.43 -7.18 8.10
N LYS A 61 -9.90 -8.29 7.50
CA LYS A 61 -9.36 -8.78 6.22
C LYS A 61 -9.66 -7.80 5.08
N GLU A 62 -10.88 -7.28 5.02
CA GLU A 62 -11.28 -6.29 4.01
C GLU A 62 -10.44 -5.02 4.14
N ALA A 63 -10.22 -4.54 5.37
CA ALA A 63 -9.33 -3.41 5.62
C ALA A 63 -7.89 -3.66 5.12
N VAL A 64 -7.36 -4.87 5.31
CA VAL A 64 -6.03 -5.24 4.78
C VAL A 64 -6.00 -5.20 3.25
N GLU A 65 -7.05 -5.66 2.57
CA GLU A 65 -7.11 -5.60 1.10
C GLU A 65 -7.21 -4.17 0.59
N VAL A 66 -8.00 -3.31 1.26
CA VAL A 66 -8.07 -1.87 0.92
C VAL A 66 -6.69 -1.22 1.05
N LEU A 67 -5.97 -1.45 2.17
CA LEU A 67 -4.63 -0.90 2.36
C LEU A 67 -3.63 -1.37 1.29
N LYS A 68 -3.74 -2.61 0.82
CA LYS A 68 -2.92 -3.11 -0.29
C LYS A 68 -3.25 -2.41 -1.61
N GLN A 69 -4.54 -2.20 -1.90
CA GLN A 69 -4.97 -1.50 -3.10
C GLN A 69 -4.51 -0.05 -3.09
N GLU A 70 -4.63 0.64 -1.96
CA GLU A 70 -4.15 2.01 -1.77
C GLU A 70 -2.63 2.12 -1.93
N ALA A 71 -1.87 1.16 -1.39
CA ALA A 71 -0.43 1.08 -1.58
C ALA A 71 -0.07 0.89 -3.06
N SER A 72 -0.75 -0.02 -3.76
CA SER A 72 -0.55 -0.25 -5.19
C SER A 72 -0.89 0.99 -6.03
N ALA A 73 -1.99 1.67 -5.72
CA ALA A 73 -2.40 2.89 -6.42
C ALA A 73 -1.37 4.01 -6.22
N ALA A 74 -0.88 4.20 -5.00
CA ALA A 74 0.16 5.20 -4.72
C ALA A 74 1.47 4.89 -5.43
N ALA A 75 1.88 3.61 -5.51
CA ALA A 75 3.05 3.20 -6.28
C ALA A 75 2.90 3.52 -7.77
N ALA A 76 1.73 3.25 -8.36
CA ALA A 76 1.46 3.57 -9.76
C ALA A 76 1.51 5.08 -10.05
N VAL A 77 1.02 5.92 -9.13
CA VAL A 77 1.12 7.38 -9.26
C VAL A 77 2.57 7.84 -9.23
N SER A 78 3.37 7.32 -8.30
CA SER A 78 4.80 7.67 -8.19
C SER A 78 5.59 7.27 -9.45
N ASP A 79 5.30 6.08 -10.00
CA ASP A 79 5.91 5.61 -11.24
C ASP A 79 5.54 6.47 -12.46
N ALA A 80 4.25 6.85 -12.57
CA ALA A 80 3.80 7.74 -13.64
C ALA A 80 4.47 9.13 -13.55
N GLU A 81 4.63 9.68 -12.35
CA GLU A 81 5.38 10.93 -12.14
C GLU A 81 6.86 10.79 -12.53
N LEU A 82 7.50 9.68 -12.18
CA LEU A 82 8.89 9.41 -12.55
C LEU A 82 9.04 9.33 -14.07
N HIS A 83 8.16 8.59 -14.74
CA HIS A 83 8.14 8.49 -16.20
C HIS A 83 7.95 9.85 -16.88
N LYS A 84 7.06 10.70 -16.34
CA LYS A 84 6.87 12.07 -16.84
C LYS A 84 8.15 12.89 -16.71
N ARG A 85 8.79 12.89 -15.54
CA ARG A 85 10.04 13.65 -15.30
C ARG A 85 11.17 13.20 -16.21
N ILE A 86 11.35 11.89 -16.38
CA ILE A 86 12.38 11.34 -17.29
C ILE A 86 12.12 11.81 -18.72
N ARG A 87 10.87 11.77 -19.18
CA ARG A 87 10.50 12.24 -20.53
C ARG A 87 10.80 13.73 -20.71
N GLU A 88 10.41 14.56 -19.75
CA GLU A 88 10.66 16.01 -19.78
C GLU A 88 12.17 16.31 -19.78
N GLU A 89 12.96 15.61 -18.98
CA GLU A 89 14.41 15.78 -18.92
C GLU A 89 15.09 15.38 -20.26
N VAL A 90 14.65 14.28 -20.87
CA VAL A 90 15.17 13.83 -22.17
C VAL A 90 14.84 14.84 -23.27
N LEU A 91 13.61 15.37 -23.30
CA LEU A 91 13.22 16.40 -24.25
C LEU A 91 14.06 17.67 -24.09
N ALA A 92 14.23 18.16 -22.86
CA ALA A 92 15.04 19.34 -22.57
C ALA A 92 16.52 19.16 -22.99
N LYS A 93 17.08 17.97 -22.77
CA LYS A 93 18.44 17.63 -23.26
C LYS A 93 18.52 17.65 -24.78
N HIS A 94 17.51 17.12 -25.46
CA HIS A 94 17.46 17.07 -26.91
C HIS A 94 17.35 18.48 -27.52
N GLU A 95 16.44 19.31 -27.01
CA GLU A 95 16.30 20.71 -27.42
C GLU A 95 17.62 21.48 -27.24
N LYS A 96 18.28 21.34 -26.08
CA LYS A 96 19.59 21.95 -25.83
C LYS A 96 20.65 21.47 -26.83
N SER A 97 20.66 20.18 -27.16
CA SER A 97 21.60 19.63 -28.14
C SER A 97 21.38 20.21 -29.53
N ILE A 98 20.11 20.36 -29.94
CA ILE A 98 19.74 20.99 -31.22
C ILE A 98 20.22 22.44 -31.24
N SER A 99 19.85 23.25 -30.24
CA SER A 99 20.26 24.67 -30.19
C SER A 99 21.77 24.86 -30.19
N ASN A 100 22.51 24.00 -29.46
CA ASN A 100 23.97 24.03 -29.49
C ASN A 100 24.54 23.72 -30.87
N THR A 101 23.94 22.76 -31.58
CA THR A 101 24.36 22.37 -32.94
C THR A 101 24.08 23.50 -33.93
N GLU A 102 22.90 24.12 -33.85
CA GLU A 102 22.52 25.26 -34.68
C GLU A 102 23.45 26.45 -34.45
N ALA A 103 23.76 26.79 -33.19
CA ALA A 103 24.70 27.85 -32.85
C ALA A 103 26.10 27.57 -33.41
N HIS A 104 26.56 26.32 -33.34
CA HIS A 104 27.84 25.91 -33.91
C HIS A 104 27.86 26.06 -35.44
N LEU A 105 26.80 25.64 -36.13
CA LEU A 105 26.70 25.79 -37.59
C LEU A 105 26.68 27.27 -38.00
N MET A 106 25.93 28.12 -37.29
CA MET A 106 25.88 29.57 -37.56
C MET A 106 27.24 30.26 -37.37
N SER A 107 28.10 29.72 -36.49
CA SER A 107 29.44 30.27 -36.29
C SER A 107 30.34 30.16 -37.53
N PHE A 108 30.11 29.16 -38.41
CA PHE A 108 30.83 29.03 -39.67
C PHE A 108 30.31 29.96 -40.77
N SER A 109 29.06 30.42 -40.68
CA SER A 109 28.44 31.32 -41.67
C SER A 109 28.81 32.80 -41.47
N LEU A 110 29.52 33.13 -40.39
CA LEU A 110 29.98 34.50 -40.06
C LEU A 110 31.46 34.75 -40.44
N LEU A 111 32.11 33.77 -41.08
CA LEU A 111 33.44 33.84 -41.71
C LEU A 111 33.30 34.02 -43.22
#